data_AF-A0A0S8AMU4-F1
#
_entry.id   AF-A0A0S8AMU4-F1
#
_cell.length_a   1.000
_cell.length_b   1.000
_cell.length_c   1.000
_cell.angle_alpha   90.00
_cell.angle_beta   90.00
_cell.angle_gamma   90.00
#
_symmetry.space_group_name_H-M   'P 1'
#
loop_
_entity.id
_entity.type
_entity.pdbx_description
1 polymer ?
#
loop_
_entity_poly.entity_id
_entity_poly.type
_entity_poly.pdbx_seq_one_letter_code
_entity_poly.pdbx_strand_id
1 'polypeptide(L)'
;MSNISCAAQSINPDNPHHAGNGFRNLHLEEDHGFFQFLRWRWERLWKDIPSADSYEFPLAENDPAFLRTNRNKTTLTWIGHATLLLQIKGVNILTDPHFSERASPVQWAGPKRVVPPGIELEALPHIDFVLISHDHYDSLDVTSVKALSSRAAGDKTKFFVPLGLKEWFHRLGITNVIEM
;
A
#
# COMPACT_ATOMS: atom_id res chain seq x y z
N MET A 1 25.39 -9.42 -21.44
CA MET A 1 23.98 -9.61 -21.02
C MET A 1 23.92 -9.33 -19.53
N SER A 2 23.48 -8.13 -19.14
CA SER A 2 23.44 -7.71 -17.74
C SER A 2 22.19 -8.31 -17.08
N ASN A 3 22.39 -9.34 -16.25
CA ASN A 3 21.35 -9.83 -15.36
C ASN A 3 21.11 -8.77 -14.28
N ILE A 4 20.09 -7.95 -14.47
CA ILE A 4 19.52 -7.14 -13.39
C ILE A 4 18.78 -8.14 -12.49
N SER A 5 19.46 -8.60 -11.45
CA SER A 5 18.85 -9.37 -10.38
C SER A 5 17.99 -8.43 -9.54
N CYS A 6 16.69 -8.39 -9.81
CA CYS A 6 15.69 -7.84 -8.88
C CYS A 6 15.34 -8.83 -7.74
N ALA A 7 16.21 -9.79 -7.45
CA ALA A 7 16.00 -10.71 -6.34
C ALA A 7 16.27 -10.00 -5.02
N ALA A 8 15.39 -10.24 -4.04
CA ALA A 8 15.63 -9.97 -2.63
C ALA A 8 17.10 -10.26 -2.28
N GLN A 9 17.79 -9.31 -1.65
CA GLN A 9 19.18 -9.53 -1.28
C GLN A 9 19.25 -10.78 -0.39
N SER A 10 20.05 -11.77 -0.78
CA SER A 10 20.38 -12.88 0.10
C SER A 10 20.93 -12.34 1.41
N ILE A 11 20.60 -12.97 2.54
CA ILE A 11 21.12 -12.56 3.85
C ILE A 11 22.65 -12.53 3.79
N ASN A 12 23.23 -11.33 3.76
CA ASN A 12 24.66 -11.08 3.82
C ASN A 12 25.02 -10.65 5.25
N PRO A 13 25.73 -11.50 6.03
CA PRO A 13 26.14 -11.19 7.40
C PRO A 13 26.98 -9.90 7.53
N ASP A 14 27.64 -9.47 6.45
CA ASP A 14 28.48 -8.26 6.44
C ASP A 14 27.65 -6.97 6.38
N ASN A 15 26.36 -7.08 6.06
CA ASN A 15 25.48 -5.93 5.96
C ASN A 15 24.71 -5.75 7.27
N PRO A 16 24.88 -4.64 8.01
CA PRO A 16 24.43 -4.56 9.40
C PRO A 16 22.91 -4.59 9.57
N HIS A 17 22.10 -4.42 8.51
CA HIS A 17 20.64 -4.62 8.54
C HIS A 17 20.22 -6.06 8.26
N HIS A 18 21.13 -6.97 7.94
CA HIS A 18 20.84 -8.39 7.77
C HIS A 18 21.10 -9.10 9.11
N ALA A 19 20.04 -9.64 9.71
CA ALA A 19 20.10 -10.48 10.89
C ALA A 19 20.11 -11.96 10.47
N GLY A 20 20.63 -12.86 11.32
CA GLY A 20 20.85 -14.27 10.96
C GLY A 20 19.63 -15.02 10.39
N ASN A 21 18.41 -14.57 10.67
CA ASN A 21 17.16 -15.10 10.13
C ASN A 21 16.24 -14.02 9.49
N GLY A 22 16.74 -12.84 9.14
CA GLY A 22 15.91 -11.78 8.55
C GLY A 22 16.61 -10.45 8.39
N PHE A 23 15.86 -9.36 8.46
CA PHE A 23 16.40 -8.00 8.48
C PHE A 23 16.13 -7.33 9.84
N ARG A 24 17.00 -6.41 10.24
CA ARG A 24 16.81 -5.54 11.40
C ARG A 24 16.95 -4.09 10.98
N ASN A 25 16.13 -3.22 11.55
CA ASN A 25 16.31 -1.79 11.38
C ASN A 25 17.65 -1.36 12.03
N LEU A 26 18.50 -0.70 11.25
CA LEU A 26 19.76 -0.11 11.76
C LEU A 26 19.50 1.05 12.71
N HIS A 27 18.35 1.70 12.52
CA HIS A 27 17.87 2.82 13.30
C HIS A 27 16.64 2.30 14.02
N LEU A 28 16.72 2.18 15.34
CA LEU A 28 15.54 1.88 16.14
C LEU A 28 14.55 3.03 15.92
N GLU A 29 13.35 2.72 15.46
CA GLU A 29 12.25 3.69 15.58
C GLU A 29 12.03 3.96 17.07
N GLU A 30 11.83 5.22 17.41
CA GLU A 30 11.51 5.58 18.80
C GLU A 30 10.20 4.91 19.18
N ASP A 31 10.24 4.10 20.25
CA ASP A 31 9.03 3.48 20.79
C ASP A 31 8.15 4.59 21.41
N HIS A 32 7.20 5.09 20.62
CA HIS A 32 6.29 6.14 21.05
C HIS A 32 5.21 5.54 21.96
N GLY A 33 5.54 5.38 23.24
CA GLY A 33 4.59 4.91 24.25
C GLY A 33 3.35 5.80 24.40
N PHE A 34 2.35 5.32 25.13
CA PHE A 34 1.04 5.96 25.31
C PHE A 34 1.10 7.46 25.68
N PHE A 35 2.04 7.86 26.53
CA PHE A 35 2.22 9.26 26.91
C PHE A 35 2.76 10.14 25.77
N GLN A 36 3.63 9.61 24.90
CA GLN A 36 4.06 10.32 23.71
C GLN A 36 2.92 10.48 22.71
N PHE A 37 2.07 9.46 22.55
CA PHE A 37 0.85 9.56 21.74
C PHE A 37 -0.11 10.65 22.28
N LEU A 38 -0.34 10.69 23.60
CA LEU A 38 -1.16 11.74 24.22
C LEU A 38 -0.55 13.13 24.04
N ARG A 39 0.77 13.27 24.24
CA ARG A 39 1.49 14.52 24.00
C ARG A 39 1.36 14.98 22.55
N TRP A 40 1.58 14.08 21.59
CA TRP A 40 1.38 14.37 20.17
C TRP A 40 -0.08 14.75 19.87
N ARG A 41 -1.07 14.07 20.46
CA ARG A 41 -2.48 14.46 20.31
C ARG A 41 -2.76 15.85 20.86
N TRP A 42 -2.19 16.18 22.02
CA TRP A 42 -2.31 17.51 22.62
C TRP A 42 -1.64 18.56 21.73
N GLU A 43 -0.39 18.35 21.31
CA GLU A 43 0.32 19.24 20.38
C GLU A 43 -0.44 19.41 19.06
N ARG A 44 -1.05 18.33 18.54
CA ARG A 44 -1.85 18.36 17.31
C ARG A 44 -3.14 19.15 17.47
N LEU A 45 -3.79 19.10 18.64
CA LEU A 45 -4.98 19.92 18.93
C LEU A 45 -4.67 21.42 18.97
N TRP A 46 -3.42 21.79 19.24
CA TRP A 46 -2.97 23.19 19.37
C TRP A 46 -2.30 23.70 18.09
N LYS A 47 -2.08 22.84 17.09
CA LYS A 47 -1.63 23.24 15.75
C LYS A 47 -2.85 23.58 14.90
N ASP A 48 -2.78 24.73 14.24
CA ASP A 48 -3.77 25.13 13.24
C ASP A 48 -3.53 24.35 11.95
N ILE A 49 -4.01 23.10 11.93
CA ILE A 49 -3.93 22.22 10.76
C ILE A 49 -5.20 22.45 9.95
N PRO A 50 -5.09 22.92 8.70
CA PRO A 50 -6.25 23.10 7.84
C PRO A 50 -7.05 21.80 7.77
N SER A 51 -8.38 21.89 7.89
CA SER A 51 -9.25 20.72 7.82
C SER A 51 -9.08 20.02 6.47
N ALA A 52 -9.42 18.74 6.38
CA ALA A 52 -9.40 18.04 5.10
C ALA A 52 -10.20 18.80 4.02
N ASP A 53 -11.30 19.44 4.41
CA ASP A 53 -12.19 20.19 3.51
C ASP A 53 -11.61 21.53 3.03
N SER A 54 -10.45 21.95 3.55
CA SER A 54 -9.82 23.23 3.18
C SER A 54 -8.87 23.14 1.98
N TYR A 55 -8.63 21.94 1.46
CA TYR A 55 -7.75 21.70 0.33
C TYR A 55 -8.57 21.51 -0.95
N GLU A 56 -8.33 22.35 -1.95
CA GLU A 56 -8.78 22.10 -3.32
C GLU A 56 -7.68 21.41 -4.10
N PHE A 57 -7.87 20.13 -4.40
CA PHE A 57 -6.98 19.36 -5.26
C PHE A 57 -7.70 19.00 -6.55
N PRO A 58 -7.17 19.34 -7.74
CA PRO A 58 -7.81 18.99 -8.99
C PRO A 58 -7.72 17.47 -9.22
N LEU A 59 -8.87 16.79 -9.29
CA LEU A 59 -8.92 15.39 -9.72
C LEU A 59 -8.91 15.33 -11.24
N ALA A 60 -7.96 14.59 -11.79
CA ALA A 60 -8.00 14.20 -13.19
C ALA A 60 -9.09 13.14 -13.39
N GLU A 61 -9.91 13.30 -14.42
CA GLU A 61 -10.85 12.27 -14.84
C GLU A 61 -10.06 11.08 -15.43
N ASN A 62 -10.30 9.89 -14.89
CA ASN A 62 -9.73 8.66 -15.42
C ASN A 62 -10.71 8.00 -16.40
N ASP A 63 -10.20 7.14 -17.28
CA ASP A 63 -11.01 6.28 -18.17
C ASP A 63 -10.92 4.81 -17.72
N PRO A 64 -11.85 4.35 -16.85
CA PRO A 64 -11.88 2.96 -16.41
C PRO A 64 -12.03 1.94 -17.54
N ALA A 65 -12.72 2.29 -18.63
CA ALA A 65 -12.92 1.39 -19.76
C ALA A 65 -11.60 1.14 -20.50
N PHE A 66 -10.83 2.21 -20.72
CA PHE A 66 -9.46 2.11 -21.22
C PHE A 66 -8.58 1.30 -20.27
N LEU A 67 -8.55 1.62 -18.96
CA LEU A 67 -7.69 0.91 -18.00
C LEU A 67 -8.01 -0.59 -17.94
N ARG A 68 -9.29 -0.98 -17.98
CA ARG A 68 -9.74 -2.38 -18.00
C ARG A 68 -9.25 -3.16 -19.23
N THR A 69 -9.24 -2.52 -20.38
CA THR A 69 -8.91 -3.15 -21.68
C THR A 69 -7.46 -2.95 -22.11
N ASN A 70 -6.73 -2.03 -21.48
CA ASN A 70 -5.34 -1.75 -21.82
C ASN A 70 -4.45 -2.97 -21.57
N ARG A 71 -3.84 -3.49 -22.64
CA ARG A 71 -2.84 -4.57 -22.57
C ARG A 71 -1.51 -4.20 -23.24
N ASN A 72 -1.48 -3.11 -24.01
CA ASN A 72 -0.38 -2.82 -24.93
C ASN A 72 0.32 -1.50 -24.62
N LYS A 73 -0.37 -0.53 -23.98
CA LYS A 73 0.23 0.76 -23.62
C LYS A 73 0.79 0.68 -22.20
N THR A 74 2.03 1.15 -22.06
CA THR A 74 2.60 1.34 -20.72
C THR A 74 2.00 2.61 -20.13
N THR A 75 1.33 2.50 -18.99
CA THR A 75 0.66 3.61 -18.31
C THR A 75 0.95 3.57 -16.81
N LEU A 76 1.00 4.75 -16.20
CA LEU A 76 1.08 4.92 -14.76
C LEU A 76 -0.07 5.85 -14.36
N THR A 77 -1.00 5.33 -13.56
CA THR A 77 -2.14 6.08 -13.03
C THR A 77 -1.97 6.27 -11.54
N TRP A 78 -1.96 7.52 -11.09
CA TRP A 78 -1.96 7.84 -9.68
C TRP A 78 -3.39 7.87 -9.13
N ILE A 79 -3.65 6.99 -8.17
CA ILE A 79 -4.98 6.81 -7.57
C ILE A 79 -5.11 7.64 -6.28
N GLY A 80 -4.01 7.80 -5.55
CA GLY A 80 -3.94 8.64 -4.35
C GLY A 80 -2.95 8.10 -3.35
N HIS A 81 -2.34 8.99 -2.55
CA HIS A 81 -1.25 8.64 -1.62
C HIS A 81 -0.15 7.85 -2.34
N ALA A 82 0.23 6.68 -1.82
CA ALA A 82 1.17 5.74 -2.42
C ALA A 82 0.51 4.72 -3.38
N THR A 83 -0.80 4.83 -3.65
CA THR A 83 -1.51 3.94 -4.57
C THR A 83 -1.30 4.34 -6.04
N LEU A 84 -0.53 3.52 -6.76
CA LEU A 84 -0.26 3.66 -8.18
C LEU A 84 -0.71 2.40 -8.91
N LEU A 85 -1.40 2.57 -10.04
CA LEU A 85 -1.67 1.50 -11.00
C LEU A 85 -0.66 1.63 -12.15
N LEU A 86 0.29 0.70 -12.22
CA LEU A 86 1.22 0.55 -13.33
C LEU A 86 0.72 -0.55 -14.27
N GLN A 87 0.44 -0.20 -15.52
CA GLN A 87 0.17 -1.16 -16.57
C GLN A 87 1.38 -1.24 -17.49
N ILE A 88 1.98 -2.42 -17.63
CA ILE A 88 3.18 -2.60 -18.45
C ILE A 88 3.19 -4.00 -19.06
N LYS A 89 3.38 -4.09 -20.38
CA LYS A 89 3.42 -5.37 -21.13
C LYS A 89 2.24 -6.30 -20.81
N GLY A 90 1.05 -5.74 -20.65
CA GLY A 90 -0.18 -6.49 -20.36
C GLY A 90 -0.38 -6.86 -18.89
N VAL A 91 0.54 -6.50 -18.01
CA VAL A 91 0.50 -6.76 -16.56
C VAL A 91 0.03 -5.51 -15.84
N ASN A 92 -0.87 -5.68 -14.87
CA ASN A 92 -1.36 -4.63 -13.99
C ASN A 92 -0.78 -4.82 -12.59
N ILE A 93 0.01 -3.84 -12.15
CA ILE A 93 0.67 -3.80 -10.84
C ILE A 93 0.05 -2.66 -10.03
N LEU A 94 -0.35 -2.95 -8.80
CA LEU A 94 -0.90 -1.97 -7.87
C LEU A 94 0.03 -1.83 -6.66
N THR A 95 0.43 -0.61 -6.32
CA THR A 95 1.25 -0.33 -5.12
C THR A 95 0.36 0.10 -3.95
N ASP A 96 0.70 -0.28 -2.72
CA ASP A 96 0.14 0.22 -1.45
C ASP A 96 -1.34 0.62 -1.55
N PRO A 97 -2.25 -0.34 -1.84
CA PRO A 97 -3.63 -0.02 -2.15
C PRO A 97 -4.35 0.53 -0.91
N HIS A 98 -4.78 1.79 -0.99
CA HIS A 98 -5.49 2.50 0.07
C HIS A 98 -6.76 3.19 -0.46
N PHE A 99 -7.88 2.49 -0.37
CA PHE A 99 -9.20 2.95 -0.83
C PHE A 99 -10.14 3.34 0.32
N SER A 100 -9.80 2.97 1.56
CA SER A 100 -10.56 3.37 2.75
C SER A 100 -10.62 4.90 2.93
N GLU A 101 -11.63 5.36 3.67
CA GLU A 101 -11.75 6.77 4.03
C GLU A 101 -10.65 7.20 5.02
N ARG A 102 -10.17 6.26 5.86
CA ARG A 102 -9.17 6.54 6.90
C ARG A 102 -8.00 5.55 6.90
N ALA A 103 -6.81 6.09 7.09
CA ALA A 103 -5.59 5.36 7.43
C ALA A 103 -5.57 5.04 8.94
N SER A 104 -6.37 4.05 9.33
CA SER A 104 -6.62 3.73 10.73
C SER A 104 -7.14 2.30 10.89
N PRO A 105 -6.90 1.65 12.05
CA PRO A 105 -7.54 0.37 12.36
C PRO A 105 -9.07 0.48 12.47
N VAL A 106 -9.62 1.70 12.60
CA VAL A 106 -11.06 1.96 12.72
C VAL A 106 -11.49 3.13 11.82
N GLN A 107 -12.69 3.07 11.22
CA GLN A 107 -13.15 4.11 10.28
C GLN A 107 -13.79 5.35 10.95
N TRP A 108 -13.96 5.36 12.27
CA TRP A 108 -14.50 6.50 13.03
C TRP A 108 -13.43 7.40 13.66
N ALA A 109 -12.15 7.00 13.62
CA ALA A 109 -11.04 7.79 14.16
C ALA A 109 -9.77 7.62 13.31
N GLY A 110 -8.82 8.53 13.47
CA GLY A 110 -7.55 8.53 12.74
C GLY A 110 -7.58 9.43 11.49
N PRO A 111 -6.43 9.54 10.79
CA PRO A 111 -6.29 10.36 9.59
C PRO A 111 -7.34 10.02 8.54
N LYS A 112 -8.17 11.01 8.18
CA LYS A 112 -9.12 10.90 7.06
C LYS A 112 -8.46 11.45 5.80
N ARG A 113 -8.67 10.78 4.68
CA ARG A 113 -8.22 11.24 3.38
C ARG A 113 -8.88 12.57 3.00
N VAL A 114 -8.13 13.40 2.28
CA VAL A 114 -8.57 14.72 1.81
C VAL A 114 -9.28 14.65 0.47
N VAL A 115 -8.73 13.85 -0.45
CA VAL A 115 -9.18 13.72 -1.83
C VAL A 115 -9.68 12.28 -2.04
N PRO A 116 -10.82 12.02 -2.70
CA PRO A 116 -11.29 10.67 -3.02
C PRO A 116 -10.32 9.96 -3.99
N PRO A 117 -10.42 8.62 -4.17
CA PRO A 117 -9.45 7.92 -5.00
C PRO A 117 -9.71 8.29 -6.47
N GLY A 118 -8.65 8.44 -7.25
CA GLY A 118 -8.74 8.84 -8.66
C GLY A 118 -9.52 7.84 -9.53
N ILE A 119 -9.69 6.61 -9.03
CA ILE A 119 -10.57 5.59 -9.59
C ILE A 119 -11.13 4.74 -8.45
N GLU A 120 -12.38 4.32 -8.56
CA GLU A 120 -13.00 3.41 -7.60
C GLU A 120 -12.37 2.02 -7.65
N LEU A 121 -12.37 1.31 -6.52
CA LEU A 121 -11.78 -0.03 -6.42
C LEU A 121 -12.46 -1.01 -7.39
N GLU A 122 -13.78 -0.90 -7.55
CA GLU A 122 -14.60 -1.71 -8.46
C GLU A 122 -14.30 -1.40 -9.94
N ALA A 123 -13.84 -0.18 -10.21
CA ALA A 123 -13.53 0.30 -11.56
C ALA A 123 -12.16 -0.18 -12.06
N LEU A 124 -11.26 -0.59 -11.17
CA LEU A 124 -9.93 -1.11 -11.50
C LEU A 124 -9.97 -2.27 -12.52
N PRO A 125 -8.92 -2.43 -13.35
CA PRO A 125 -8.70 -3.67 -14.10
C PRO A 125 -8.45 -4.88 -13.17
N HIS A 126 -8.35 -6.08 -13.75
CA HIS A 126 -7.73 -7.21 -13.06
C HIS A 126 -6.32 -6.82 -12.61
N ILE A 127 -5.96 -7.12 -11.36
CA ILE A 127 -4.63 -6.82 -10.81
C ILE A 127 -3.84 -8.12 -10.74
N ASP A 128 -2.70 -8.18 -11.43
CA ASP A 128 -1.83 -9.35 -11.42
C ASP A 128 -0.97 -9.36 -10.15
N PHE A 129 -0.44 -8.18 -9.79
CA PHE A 129 0.49 -8.02 -8.67
C PHE A 129 0.09 -6.86 -7.77
N VAL A 130 0.16 -7.08 -6.46
CA VAL A 130 0.09 -6.03 -5.45
C VAL A 130 1.44 -5.95 -4.75
N LEU A 131 2.00 -4.75 -4.66
CA LEU A 131 3.25 -4.47 -3.94
C LEU A 131 2.93 -3.71 -2.67
N ILE A 132 3.31 -4.26 -1.52
CA ILE A 132 3.20 -3.60 -0.22
C ILE A 132 4.60 -3.16 0.22
N SER A 133 4.76 -1.88 0.53
CA SER A 133 6.05 -1.33 0.94
C SER A 133 6.35 -1.57 2.42
N HIS A 134 5.37 -1.38 3.31
CA HIS A 134 5.47 -1.54 4.77
C HIS A 134 4.07 -1.68 5.40
N ASP A 135 4.00 -1.88 6.72
CA ASP A 135 2.77 -2.28 7.44
C ASP A 135 1.99 -1.14 8.10
N HIS A 136 2.35 0.11 7.86
CA HIS A 136 1.58 1.26 8.35
C HIS A 136 0.21 1.36 7.68
N TYR A 137 -0.80 1.87 8.40
CA TYR A 137 -2.20 1.90 7.95
C TYR A 137 -2.45 2.74 6.69
N ASP A 138 -1.56 3.65 6.33
CA ASP A 138 -1.63 4.43 5.10
C ASP A 138 -1.05 3.70 3.87
N SER A 139 -0.25 2.64 4.07
CA SER A 139 0.27 1.77 3.02
C SER A 139 -0.36 0.36 3.00
N LEU A 140 -0.80 -0.14 4.15
CA LEU A 140 -1.46 -1.44 4.32
C LEU A 140 -2.90 -1.27 4.84
N ASP A 141 -3.82 -1.04 3.90
CA ASP A 141 -5.25 -0.99 4.22
C ASP A 141 -5.89 -2.38 4.13
N VAL A 142 -6.27 -2.93 5.28
CA VAL A 142 -6.94 -4.22 5.41
C VAL A 142 -8.22 -4.33 4.58
N THR A 143 -8.98 -3.23 4.44
CA THR A 143 -10.22 -3.21 3.66
C THR A 143 -9.91 -3.36 2.18
N SER A 144 -8.90 -2.62 1.69
CA SER A 144 -8.47 -2.66 0.30
C SER A 144 -7.92 -4.02 -0.11
N VAL A 145 -7.02 -4.62 0.67
CA VAL A 145 -6.43 -5.92 0.32
C VAL A 145 -7.46 -7.04 0.34
N LYS A 146 -8.42 -7.02 1.28
CA LYS A 146 -9.54 -7.97 1.30
C LYS A 146 -10.47 -7.79 0.11
N ALA A 147 -10.83 -6.54 -0.19
CA ALA A 147 -11.66 -6.22 -1.34
C ALA A 147 -11.00 -6.71 -2.64
N LEU A 148 -9.70 -6.43 -2.83
CA LEU A 148 -8.93 -6.91 -3.99
C LEU A 148 -8.92 -8.45 -4.08
N SER A 149 -8.65 -9.15 -2.98
CA SER A 149 -8.64 -10.61 -2.96
C SER A 149 -10.02 -11.23 -3.21
N SER A 150 -11.10 -10.52 -2.88
CA SER A 150 -12.48 -11.03 -3.02
C SER A 150 -13.11 -10.75 -4.39
N ARG A 151 -12.42 -10.00 -5.25
CA ARG A 151 -12.90 -9.68 -6.61
C ARG A 151 -12.80 -10.88 -7.54
N ALA A 152 -13.45 -10.77 -8.70
CA ALA A 152 -13.30 -11.74 -9.77
C ALA A 152 -11.81 -11.89 -10.17
N ALA A 153 -11.31 -13.13 -10.17
CA ALA A 153 -9.90 -13.48 -10.33
C ALA A 153 -8.96 -12.90 -9.25
N GLY A 154 -9.49 -12.41 -8.13
CA GLY A 154 -8.70 -11.89 -7.00
C GLY A 154 -7.86 -12.97 -6.31
N ASP A 155 -8.27 -14.23 -6.40
CA ASP A 155 -7.51 -15.42 -6.01
C ASP A 155 -6.20 -15.58 -6.80
N LYS A 156 -6.13 -15.01 -8.01
CA LYS A 156 -4.94 -15.04 -8.87
C LYS A 156 -3.99 -13.88 -8.62
N THR A 157 -4.46 -12.81 -7.98
CA THR A 157 -3.64 -11.65 -7.59
C THR A 157 -2.52 -12.13 -6.67
N LYS A 158 -1.28 -11.80 -6.99
CA LYS A 158 -0.12 -12.14 -6.17
C LYS A 158 0.35 -10.93 -5.38
N PHE A 159 0.44 -11.09 -4.06
CA PHE A 159 0.91 -10.05 -3.15
C PHE A 159 2.40 -10.23 -2.88
N PHE A 160 3.19 -9.19 -3.08
CA PHE A 160 4.57 -9.09 -2.63
C PHE A 160 4.61 -8.20 -1.40
N VAL A 161 5.10 -8.75 -0.29
CA VAL A 161 5.03 -8.11 1.03
C VAL A 161 6.38 -8.18 1.74
N PRO A 162 6.67 -7.24 2.66
CA PRO A 162 7.86 -7.31 3.50
C PRO A 162 7.90 -8.56 4.39
N LEU A 163 9.10 -8.94 4.82
CA LEU A 163 9.32 -9.98 5.83
C LEU A 163 8.43 -9.81 7.07
N GLY A 164 7.80 -10.90 7.52
CA GLY A 164 6.91 -10.98 8.67
C GLY A 164 5.42 -10.84 8.33
N LEU A 165 5.05 -10.32 7.15
CA LEU A 165 3.65 -10.03 6.82
C LEU A 165 2.91 -11.20 6.16
N LYS A 166 3.59 -12.24 5.68
CA LYS A 166 2.91 -13.35 4.99
C LYS A 166 1.85 -14.01 5.85
N GLU A 167 2.17 -14.31 7.11
CA GLU A 167 1.24 -14.92 8.05
C GLU A 167 0.08 -13.98 8.41
N TRP A 168 0.29 -12.67 8.38
CA TRP A 168 -0.80 -11.71 8.55
C TRP A 168 -1.81 -11.79 7.39
N PHE A 169 -1.34 -11.86 6.14
CA PHE A 169 -2.21 -12.06 4.98
C PHE A 169 -2.93 -13.41 4.99
N HIS A 170 -2.24 -14.49 5.38
CA HIS A 170 -2.84 -15.82 5.53
C HIS A 170 -4.03 -15.82 6.51
N ARG A 171 -3.92 -15.12 7.64
CA ARG A 171 -5.03 -14.96 8.60
C ARG A 171 -6.24 -14.23 8.02
N LEU A 172 -6.05 -13.45 6.96
CA LEU A 172 -7.14 -12.80 6.22
C LEU A 172 -7.73 -13.68 5.11
N GLY A 173 -7.21 -14.90 4.90
CA GLY A 173 -7.59 -15.80 3.82
C GLY A 173 -6.88 -15.52 2.49
N ILE A 174 -5.89 -14.63 2.48
CA ILE A 174 -5.13 -14.27 1.26
C ILE A 174 -3.86 -15.12 1.24
N THR A 175 -3.80 -16.10 0.33
CA THR A 175 -2.77 -17.16 0.34
C THR A 175 -1.72 -17.03 -0.78
N ASN A 176 -2.02 -16.29 -1.86
CA ASN A 176 -1.09 -16.05 -2.96
C ASN A 176 -0.12 -14.90 -2.62
N VAL A 177 0.74 -15.15 -1.63
CA VAL A 177 1.62 -14.15 -1.02
C VAL A 177 3.08 -14.60 -1.09
N ILE A 178 3.93 -13.71 -1.60
CA ILE A 178 5.38 -13.83 -1.58
C ILE A 178 5.93 -12.79 -0.60
N GLU A 179 6.77 -13.27 0.29
CA GLU A 179 7.49 -12.47 1.26
C GLU A 179 8.90 -12.22 0.73
N MET A 180 9.38 -10.98 0.80
CA MET A 180 10.70 -10.59 0.29
C MET A 180 11.35 -9.43 1.03
#